data_AF-A0A5P9NS94-F1
#
_entry.id   AF-A0A5P9NS94-F1
#
_cell.length_a   1.000
_cell.length_b   1.000
_cell.length_c   1.000
_cell.angle_alpha   90.00
_cell.angle_beta   90.00
_cell.angle_gamma   90.00
#
_symmetry.space_group_name_H-M   'P 1'
#
loop_
_entity.id
_entity.type
_entity.pdbx_description
1 polymer ?
#
loop_
_entity_poly.entity_id
_entity_poly.type
_entity_poly.pdbx_seq_one_letter_code
_entity_poly.pdbx_strand_id
1 'polypeptide(L)'
;LSKLRAQSIFDLADVEMAVLEPDGLLSVLRNPQAEPPTRQDMLIAGPDKGLPREVIVDGKIIYENLEQRGLSEKWLRDHLRAFNVEFVNEVALATVDDRGQLYVDTYKDKLDSIRSLHPMAGKADVRSFADAHPLHEKPLSSLERYLAERNLRNTEKNARPHGSEQTN
;
A
#
# COMPACT_ATOMS: atom_id res chain seq x y z
N LEU A 1 2.29 10.77 -35.22
CA LEU A 1 3.32 11.50 -34.43
C LEU A 1 2.76 12.23 -33.21
N SER A 2 1.77 13.13 -33.32
CA SER A 2 1.21 13.84 -32.14
C SER A 2 0.68 12.90 -31.05
N LYS A 3 -0.05 11.84 -31.42
CA LYS A 3 -0.55 10.82 -30.48
C LYS A 3 0.56 10.04 -29.75
N LEU A 4 1.71 9.79 -30.41
CA LEU A 4 2.87 9.17 -29.77
C LEU A 4 3.52 10.11 -28.75
N ARG A 5 3.67 11.38 -29.10
CA ARG A 5 4.23 12.41 -28.19
C ARG A 5 3.35 12.62 -26.97
N ALA A 6 2.02 12.50 -27.11
CA ALA A 6 1.09 12.53 -25.99
C ALA A 6 1.33 11.36 -24.99
N GLN A 7 1.98 10.29 -25.43
CA GLN A 7 2.42 9.16 -24.60
C GLN A 7 3.93 9.21 -24.27
N SER A 8 4.56 10.38 -24.41
CA SER A 8 5.98 10.60 -24.16
C SER A 8 6.94 9.82 -25.08
N ILE A 9 6.48 9.43 -26.28
CA ILE A 9 7.30 8.75 -27.29
C ILE A 9 7.63 9.75 -28.41
N PHE A 10 8.91 10.10 -28.53
CA PHE A 10 9.39 11.11 -29.48
C PHE A 10 10.15 10.53 -30.66
N ASP A 11 10.80 9.38 -30.48
CA ASP A 11 11.48 8.63 -31.53
C ASP A 11 10.58 7.49 -32.02
N LEU A 12 10.49 7.31 -33.33
CA LEU A 12 9.78 6.18 -33.92
C LEU A 12 10.56 4.87 -33.73
N ALA A 13 11.88 4.94 -33.57
CA ALA A 13 12.73 3.79 -33.27
C ALA A 13 12.44 3.18 -31.88
N ASP A 14 11.70 3.87 -31.01
CA ASP A 14 11.26 3.35 -29.71
C ASP A 14 9.98 2.50 -29.81
N VAL A 15 9.31 2.49 -30.97
CA VAL A 15 8.03 1.82 -31.16
C VAL A 15 8.23 0.48 -31.86
N GLU A 16 7.77 -0.60 -31.23
CA GLU A 16 7.70 -1.92 -31.84
C GLU A 16 6.40 -2.07 -32.64
N MET A 17 5.28 -1.64 -32.06
CA MET A 17 3.97 -1.69 -32.70
C MET A 17 3.07 -0.55 -32.21
N ALA A 18 2.23 -0.03 -33.10
CA ALA A 18 1.19 0.93 -32.74
C ALA A 18 -0.13 0.59 -33.45
N VAL A 19 -1.22 0.52 -32.68
CA VAL A 19 -2.57 0.20 -33.16
C VAL A 19 -3.47 1.40 -32.90
N LEU A 20 -4.18 1.86 -33.93
CA LEU A 20 -5.22 2.88 -33.79
C LEU A 20 -6.56 2.18 -33.56
N GLU A 21 -7.10 2.35 -32.36
CA GLU A 21 -8.36 1.74 -31.93
C GLU A 21 -9.58 2.46 -32.54
N PRO A 22 -10.77 1.84 -32.58
CA PRO A 22 -11.99 2.44 -33.17
C PRO A 22 -12.46 3.73 -32.48
N ASP A 23 -12.16 3.90 -31.20
CA ASP A 23 -12.43 5.13 -30.43
C ASP A 23 -11.41 6.25 -30.73
N GLY A 24 -10.44 5.98 -31.60
CA GLY A 24 -9.38 6.90 -31.98
C GLY A 24 -8.22 6.96 -30.99
N LEU A 25 -8.19 6.13 -29.94
CA LEU A 25 -7.03 5.99 -29.06
C LEU A 25 -5.91 5.21 -29.76
N LEU A 26 -4.67 5.49 -29.36
CA LEU A 26 -3.50 4.80 -29.89
C LEU A 26 -2.95 3.87 -28.83
N SER A 27 -2.95 2.57 -29.09
CA SER A 27 -2.26 1.56 -28.27
C SER A 27 -0.83 1.41 -28.80
N VAL A 28 0.18 1.54 -27.95
CA VAL A 28 1.60 1.47 -28.37
C VAL A 28 2.34 0.43 -27.57
N LEU A 29 2.98 -0.51 -28.27
CA LEU A 29 3.99 -1.40 -27.72
C LEU A 29 5.36 -0.80 -28.03
N ARG A 30 6.16 -0.53 -26.99
CA ARG A 30 7.51 0.00 -27.14
C ARG A 30 8.49 -1.14 -27.32
N ASN A 31 9.60 -0.86 -27.99
CA ASN A 31 10.72 -1.80 -28.02
C ASN A 31 11.22 -2.06 -26.59
N PRO A 32 11.58 -3.31 -26.22
CA PRO A 32 12.01 -3.64 -24.87
C PRO A 32 13.20 -2.81 -24.35
N GLN A 33 14.08 -2.37 -25.26
CA GLN A 33 15.23 -1.51 -24.92
C GLN A 33 14.86 -0.05 -24.62
N ALA A 34 13.66 0.38 -25.04
CA ALA A 34 13.12 1.72 -24.80
C ALA A 34 12.09 1.74 -23.65
N GLU A 35 11.71 0.58 -23.12
CA GLU A 35 10.82 0.50 -21.96
C GLU A 35 11.52 1.01 -20.69
N PRO A 36 10.83 1.77 -19.83
CA PRO A 36 11.37 2.11 -18.52
C PRO A 36 11.58 0.83 -17.70
N PRO A 37 12.69 0.71 -16.94
CA PRO A 37 12.95 -0.48 -16.13
C PRO A 37 11.86 -0.66 -15.08
N THR A 38 11.34 -1.87 -14.97
CA THR A 38 10.40 -2.23 -13.91
C THR A 38 11.14 -2.49 -12.60
N ARG A 39 10.40 -2.56 -11.49
CA ARG A 39 10.97 -3.01 -10.20
C ARG A 39 11.55 -4.42 -10.30
N GLN A 40 10.94 -5.27 -11.13
CA GLN A 40 11.37 -6.65 -11.32
C GLN A 40 12.70 -6.71 -12.08
N ASP A 41 12.89 -5.90 -13.12
CA ASP A 41 14.16 -5.81 -13.86
C ASP A 41 15.31 -5.36 -12.96
N MET A 42 15.02 -4.49 -12.00
CA MET A 42 16.00 -3.98 -11.03
C MET A 42 16.16 -4.86 -9.78
N LEU A 43 15.40 -5.97 -9.67
CA LEU A 43 15.37 -6.83 -8.48
C LEU A 43 15.07 -6.07 -7.17
N ILE A 44 14.29 -4.99 -7.26
CA ILE A 44 13.91 -4.18 -6.11
C ILE A 44 12.64 -4.77 -5.50
N ALA A 45 12.79 -5.36 -4.31
CA ALA A 45 11.65 -5.69 -3.47
C ALA A 45 11.05 -4.43 -2.86
N GLY A 46 9.73 -4.37 -2.78
CA GLY A 46 9.02 -3.34 -2.06
C GLY A 46 7.65 -3.85 -1.69
N PRO A 47 7.03 -3.32 -0.62
CA PRO A 47 5.65 -3.67 -0.33
C PRO A 47 4.79 -3.30 -1.53
N ASP A 48 3.85 -4.19 -1.86
CA ASP A 48 2.77 -3.84 -2.76
C ASP A 48 2.11 -2.58 -2.22
N LYS A 49 1.93 -1.59 -3.10
CA LYS A 49 1.12 -0.43 -2.78
C LYS A 49 -0.33 -0.91 -2.85
N GLY A 50 -0.80 -1.59 -1.80
CA GLY A 50 -2.22 -1.90 -1.70
C GLY A 50 -3.05 -0.63 -1.69
N LEU A 51 -4.31 -0.77 -2.05
CA LEU A 51 -5.22 0.36 -2.14
C LEU A 51 -5.63 0.82 -0.73
N PRO A 52 -5.58 2.13 -0.44
CA PRO A 52 -6.17 2.66 0.78
C PRO A 52 -7.65 2.25 0.89
N ARG A 53 -8.09 1.94 2.11
CA ARG A 53 -9.51 1.66 2.40
C ARG A 53 -10.14 2.84 3.13
N GLU A 54 -11.34 3.19 2.74
CA GLU A 54 -12.13 4.24 3.39
C GLU A 54 -12.59 3.76 4.77
N VAL A 55 -12.22 4.46 5.83
CA VAL A 55 -12.61 4.13 7.20
C VAL A 55 -13.62 5.14 7.76
N ILE A 56 -13.69 6.34 7.18
CA ILE A 56 -14.76 7.32 7.44
C ILE A 56 -15.19 7.93 6.11
N VAL A 57 -16.49 8.02 5.87
CA VAL A 57 -17.10 8.77 4.77
C VAL A 57 -18.30 9.54 5.31
N ASP A 58 -18.40 10.82 4.97
CA ASP A 58 -19.47 11.73 5.39
C ASP A 58 -19.73 11.70 6.90
N GLY A 59 -18.66 11.69 7.69
CA GLY A 59 -18.73 11.68 9.14
C GLY A 59 -19.19 10.37 9.76
N LYS A 60 -19.21 9.26 8.99
CA LYS A 60 -19.64 7.93 9.45
C LYS A 60 -18.51 6.91 9.28
N ILE A 61 -18.31 6.10 10.31
CA ILE A 61 -17.30 5.03 10.30
C ILE A 61 -17.76 3.89 9.38
N ILE A 62 -16.86 3.42 8.52
CA ILE A 62 -17.04 2.24 7.69
C ILE A 62 -16.43 1.03 8.42
N TYR A 63 -17.21 0.40 9.29
CA TYR A 63 -16.75 -0.68 10.18
C TYR A 63 -16.17 -1.89 9.44
N GLU A 64 -16.77 -2.28 8.33
CA GLU A 64 -16.32 -3.40 7.52
C GLU A 64 -14.86 -3.20 7.04
N ASN A 65 -14.52 -1.97 6.64
CA ASN A 65 -13.16 -1.65 6.19
C ASN A 65 -12.14 -1.61 7.33
N LEU A 66 -12.57 -1.27 8.56
CA LEU A 66 -11.73 -1.40 9.75
C LEU A 66 -11.47 -2.87 10.08
N GLU A 67 -12.51 -3.71 10.07
CA GLU A 67 -12.39 -5.14 10.36
C GLU A 67 -11.49 -5.86 9.34
N GLN A 68 -11.67 -5.57 8.05
CA GLN A 68 -10.83 -6.12 6.97
C GLN A 68 -9.36 -5.71 7.09
N ARG A 69 -9.08 -4.61 7.81
CA ARG A 69 -7.73 -4.13 8.15
C ARG A 69 -7.24 -4.64 9.51
N GLY A 70 -8.07 -5.34 10.27
CA GLY A 70 -7.77 -5.75 11.65
C GLY A 70 -7.66 -4.56 12.62
N LEU A 71 -8.32 -3.44 12.31
CA LEU A 71 -8.29 -2.22 13.10
C LEU A 71 -9.57 -2.09 13.93
N SER A 72 -9.46 -1.51 15.12
CA SER A 72 -10.61 -1.23 15.98
C SER A 72 -11.10 0.21 15.80
N GLU A 73 -12.35 0.47 16.17
CA GLU A 73 -12.86 1.84 16.28
C GLU A 73 -12.02 2.67 17.26
N LYS A 74 -11.54 2.06 18.35
CA LYS A 74 -10.65 2.72 19.30
C LYS A 74 -9.36 3.19 18.63
N TRP A 75 -8.72 2.34 17.82
CA TRP A 75 -7.55 2.71 17.03
C TRP A 75 -7.84 3.94 16.18
N LEU A 76 -8.95 3.94 15.44
CA LEU A 76 -9.33 5.04 14.56
C LEU A 76 -9.51 6.35 15.35
N ARG A 77 -10.26 6.31 16.46
CA ARG A 77 -10.48 7.49 17.31
C ARG A 77 -9.21 8.02 17.95
N ASP A 78 -8.31 7.15 18.39
CA ASP A 78 -7.03 7.55 18.96
C ASP A 78 -6.15 8.23 17.88
N HIS A 79 -6.18 7.76 16.64
CA HIS A 79 -5.43 8.37 15.53
C HIS A 79 -6.02 9.71 15.08
N LEU A 80 -7.35 9.84 15.02
CA LEU A 80 -8.01 11.12 14.68
C LEU A 80 -7.62 12.26 15.62
N ARG A 81 -7.38 11.97 16.90
CA ARG A 81 -6.93 12.98 17.87
C ARG A 81 -5.58 13.60 17.50
N ALA A 82 -4.70 12.86 16.83
CA ALA A 82 -3.43 13.39 16.33
C ALA A 82 -3.62 14.41 15.19
N PHE A 83 -4.79 14.42 14.56
CA PHE A 83 -5.21 15.40 13.56
C PHE A 83 -6.11 16.50 14.16
N ASN A 84 -6.14 16.63 15.50
CA ASN A 84 -7.00 17.55 16.23
C ASN A 84 -8.51 17.37 15.92
N VAL A 85 -8.91 16.16 15.53
CA VAL A 85 -10.31 15.79 15.32
C VAL A 85 -10.85 15.16 16.60
N GLU A 86 -11.88 15.77 17.18
CA GLU A 86 -12.53 15.27 18.40
C GLU A 86 -13.70 14.34 18.06
N PHE A 87 -14.46 14.70 17.03
CA PHE A 87 -15.65 13.96 16.61
C PHE A 87 -15.55 13.46 15.18
N VAL A 88 -15.99 12.22 14.97
CA VAL A 88 -15.98 11.57 13.65
C VAL A 88 -16.79 12.36 12.62
N ASN A 89 -17.87 13.03 13.04
CA ASN A 89 -18.71 13.83 12.15
C ASN A 89 -18.02 15.10 11.61
N GLU A 90 -16.83 15.45 12.09
CA GLU A 90 -16.00 16.52 11.53
C GLU A 90 -15.22 16.08 10.28
N VAL A 91 -15.14 14.77 10.04
CA VAL A 91 -14.36 14.15 8.95
C VAL A 91 -15.24 13.95 7.72
N ALA A 92 -14.83 14.50 6.58
CA ALA A 92 -15.46 14.24 5.29
C ALA A 92 -15.02 12.89 4.74
N LEU A 93 -13.70 12.61 4.79
CA LEU A 93 -13.10 11.37 4.34
C LEU A 93 -11.92 10.99 5.23
N ALA A 94 -11.80 9.72 5.59
CA ALA A 94 -10.56 9.17 6.09
C ALA A 94 -10.26 7.84 5.43
N THR A 95 -9.00 7.62 5.05
CA THR A 95 -8.54 6.37 4.44
C THR A 95 -7.32 5.82 5.17
N VAL A 96 -7.20 4.50 5.26
CA VAL A 96 -6.02 3.82 5.79
C VAL A 96 -5.36 2.95 4.73
N ASP A 97 -4.05 3.12 4.54
CA ASP A 97 -3.25 2.30 3.63
C ASP A 97 -2.78 0.98 4.27
N ASP A 98 -2.12 0.14 3.47
CA ASP A 98 -1.56 -1.15 3.90
C ASP A 98 -0.46 -1.03 4.96
N ARG A 99 0.08 0.17 5.17
CA ARG A 99 1.11 0.46 6.17
C ARG A 99 0.50 0.99 7.47
N GLY A 100 -0.82 1.12 7.54
CA GLY A 100 -1.53 1.72 8.68
C GLY A 100 -1.46 3.24 8.71
N GLN A 101 -1.06 3.90 7.61
CA GLN A 101 -1.05 5.35 7.54
C GLN A 101 -2.47 5.87 7.31
N LEU A 102 -2.92 6.73 8.23
CA LEU A 102 -4.23 7.37 8.17
C LEU A 102 -4.12 8.71 7.42
N TYR A 103 -4.90 8.86 6.37
CA TYR A 103 -5.20 10.15 5.76
C TYR A 103 -6.55 10.63 6.28
N VAL A 104 -6.68 11.93 6.56
CA VAL A 104 -7.88 12.56 7.11
C VAL A 104 -8.16 13.87 6.38
N ASP A 105 -9.36 14.00 5.85
CA ASP A 105 -9.94 15.22 5.29
C ASP A 105 -11.15 15.62 6.14
N THR A 106 -11.21 16.89 6.53
CA THR A 106 -12.24 17.40 7.45
C THR A 106 -13.09 18.47 6.77
N TYR A 107 -14.35 18.61 7.17
CA TYR A 107 -15.22 19.65 6.61
C TYR A 107 -14.75 21.08 6.88
N LYS A 108 -13.88 21.26 7.89
CA LYS A 108 -13.29 22.54 8.26
C LYS A 108 -11.95 22.78 7.57
N ASP A 109 -11.44 21.83 6.81
CA ASP A 109 -10.20 22.05 6.06
C ASP A 109 -10.48 23.13 5.01
N LYS A 110 -9.75 24.25 5.12
CA LYS A 110 -9.79 25.25 4.06
C LYS A 110 -9.07 24.59 2.89
N LEU A 111 -9.71 24.55 1.73
CA LEU A 111 -9.19 24.04 0.46
C LEU A 111 -7.99 24.85 -0.07
N ASP A 112 -6.99 25.16 0.76
CA ASP A 112 -5.71 25.74 0.37
C ASP A 112 -4.71 24.65 -0.06
N SER A 113 -4.99 23.38 0.28
CA SER A 113 -4.10 22.22 0.16
C SER A 113 -4.29 21.35 -1.10
N ILE A 114 -5.29 21.61 -1.96
CA ILE A 114 -5.41 20.92 -3.27
C ILE A 114 -4.20 21.20 -4.18
N ARG A 115 -3.42 22.26 -3.94
CA ARG A 115 -2.15 22.52 -4.66
C ARG A 115 -0.98 21.60 -4.27
N SER A 116 -1.08 20.84 -3.18
CA SER A 116 0.03 20.03 -2.64
C SER A 116 -0.05 18.52 -2.92
N LEU A 117 -1.08 18.03 -3.63
CA LEU A 117 -1.10 16.64 -4.08
C LEU A 117 -0.23 16.47 -5.35
N HIS A 118 1.07 16.34 -5.09
CA HIS A 118 2.18 15.86 -5.92
C HIS A 118 2.85 16.81 -6.93
N PRO A 119 4.16 17.00 -6.73
CA PRO A 119 5.15 16.41 -7.61
C PRO A 119 5.77 15.19 -6.93
N MET A 120 5.56 13.98 -7.49
CA MET A 120 6.54 12.89 -7.31
C MET A 120 7.75 13.22 -8.18
N ALA A 121 8.45 14.28 -7.83
CA ALA A 121 9.77 14.65 -8.30
C ALA A 121 10.38 15.51 -7.18
N GLY A 122 11.52 15.05 -6.68
CA GLY A 122 12.06 15.44 -5.38
C GLY A 122 12.08 16.94 -5.11
N LYS A 123 11.73 17.30 -3.87
CA LYS A 123 12.49 18.21 -3.02
C LYS A 123 11.97 18.12 -1.59
N ALA A 124 12.94 18.15 -0.69
CA ALA A 124 12.75 18.13 0.75
C ALA A 124 11.92 19.34 1.20
N ASP A 125 10.89 19.09 2.02
CA ASP A 125 10.48 20.04 3.04
C ASP A 125 9.98 19.26 4.27
N VAL A 126 10.69 19.49 5.37
CA VAL A 126 10.78 18.59 6.52
C VAL A 126 10.09 19.27 7.70
N ARG A 127 8.75 19.24 7.74
CA ARG A 127 7.98 19.67 8.94
C ARG A 127 6.69 18.89 9.11
N SER A 128 6.83 17.67 9.62
CA SER A 128 5.99 17.06 10.67
C SER A 128 6.25 15.55 10.68
N PHE A 129 7.45 15.17 11.13
CA PHE A 129 7.71 13.81 11.59
C PHE A 129 7.34 13.78 13.06
N ALA A 130 6.06 13.63 13.35
CA ALA A 130 5.63 13.21 14.68
C ALA A 130 5.86 11.70 14.75
N ASP A 131 6.95 11.32 15.40
CA ASP A 131 7.27 9.94 15.77
C ASP A 131 6.17 9.37 16.69
N ALA A 132 5.11 8.85 16.09
CA ALA A 132 4.26 7.87 16.76
C ALA A 132 4.75 6.48 16.34
N HIS A 133 5.71 5.94 17.08
CA HIS A 133 6.00 4.51 17.07
C HIS A 133 4.84 3.77 17.77
N PRO A 134 4.07 2.89 17.09
CA PRO A 134 3.24 1.94 17.80
C PRO A 134 4.12 0.74 18.17
N LEU A 135 4.27 0.49 19.47
CA LEU A 135 4.60 -0.83 19.99
C LEU A 135 3.44 -1.77 19.67
N HIS A 136 3.42 -2.31 18.46
CA HIS A 136 2.59 -3.46 18.12
C HIS A 136 3.40 -4.34 17.18
N GLU A 137 3.67 -5.57 17.61
CA GLU A 137 4.22 -6.60 16.74
C GLU A 137 3.29 -6.71 15.52
N LYS A 138 3.87 -6.47 14.33
CA LYS A 138 3.13 -6.61 13.08
C LYS A 138 2.49 -8.00 13.04
N PRO A 139 1.20 -8.14 12.72
CA PRO A 139 0.63 -9.46 12.52
C PRO A 139 1.40 -10.14 11.39
N LEU A 140 1.92 -11.34 11.65
CA LEU A 140 2.69 -12.14 10.68
C LEU A 140 1.92 -12.22 9.36
N SER A 141 2.62 -12.03 8.24
CA SER A 141 2.06 -12.27 6.90
C SER A 141 1.62 -13.73 6.75
N SER A 142 0.76 -14.03 5.77
CA SER A 142 0.31 -15.40 5.50
C SER A 142 1.47 -16.37 5.26
N LEU A 143 2.56 -15.90 4.63
CA LEU A 143 3.76 -16.68 4.41
C LEU A 143 4.53 -16.93 5.72
N GLU A 144 4.69 -15.91 6.55
CA GLU A 144 5.38 -16.05 7.84
C GLU A 144 4.62 -16.96 8.80
N ARG A 145 3.28 -16.93 8.81
CA ARG A 145 2.46 -17.88 9.60
C ARG A 145 2.66 -19.32 9.12
N TYR A 146 2.64 -19.53 7.80
CA TYR A 146 2.87 -20.85 7.22
C TYR A 146 4.27 -21.40 7.56
N LEU A 147 5.30 -20.55 7.48
CA LEU A 147 6.67 -20.95 7.82
C LEU A 147 6.84 -21.25 9.32
N ALA A 148 6.22 -20.44 10.19
CA ALA A 148 6.21 -20.69 11.64
C ALA A 148 5.53 -22.02 11.99
N GLU A 149 4.36 -22.31 11.42
CA GLU A 149 3.65 -23.57 11.62
C GLU A 149 4.41 -24.79 11.07
N ARG A 150 5.13 -24.62 9.96
CA ARG A 150 5.94 -25.68 9.35
C ARG A 150 7.16 -26.00 10.21
N ASN A 151 7.80 -24.98 10.78
CA ASN A 151 8.95 -25.16 11.67
C ASN A 151 8.55 -25.84 12.97
N LEU A 152 7.39 -25.48 13.56
CA LEU A 152 6.86 -26.13 14.78
C LEU A 152 6.59 -27.63 14.57
N ARG A 153 5.98 -27.99 13.44
CA ARG A 153 5.72 -29.39 13.07
C ARG A 153 7.00 -30.21 12.84
N ASN A 154 8.08 -29.56 12.41
CA ASN A 154 9.37 -30.21 12.21
C ASN A 154 10.12 -30.40 13.53
N THR A 155 10.01 -29.46 14.47
CA THR A 155 10.60 -29.60 15.82
C THR A 155 9.92 -30.69 16.64
N GLU A 156 8.60 -30.86 16.52
CA GLU A 156 7.86 -31.93 17.22
C GLU A 156 8.13 -33.33 16.64
N LYS A 157 8.43 -33.44 15.33
CA LYS A 157 8.82 -34.70 14.70
C LYS A 157 10.22 -35.17 15.09
N ASN A 158 11.14 -34.24 15.34
CA ASN A 158 12.51 -34.55 15.77
C ASN A 158 12.66 -34.74 17.29
N ALA A 159 11.63 -34.43 18.09
CA ALA A 159 11.68 -34.53 19.55
C ALA A 159 11.16 -35.88 20.12
N ARG A 160 10.79 -36.85 19.27
CA ARG A 160 10.44 -38.20 19.74
C ARG A 160 11.72 -39.02 19.95
N PRO A 161 12.08 -39.42 21.19
CA PRO A 161 13.22 -40.29 21.41
C PRO A 161 12.93 -41.67 20.80
N HIS A 162 13.88 -42.18 20.01
CA HIS A 162 13.90 -43.59 19.61
C HIS A 162 13.94 -44.44 20.89
N GLY A 163 12.80 -45.04 21.23
CA GLY A 163 12.71 -46.06 22.26
C GLY A 163 13.61 -47.23 21.87
N SER A 164 14.51 -47.56 22.78
CA SER A 164 15.43 -48.70 22.75
C SER A 164 14.70 -50.01 22.46
N GLU A 165 15.06 -50.66 21.37
CA GLU A 165 14.80 -52.07 21.11
C GLU A 165 15.94 -52.91 21.73
N GLN A 166 15.57 -54.11 22.19
CA GLN A 166 16.41 -55.23 22.66
C GLN A 166 16.77 -55.28 24.16
N THR A 167 16.00 -56.07 24.91
CA THR A 167 16.48 -57.32 25.54
C THR A 167 15.29 -58.25 25.84
N ASN A 168 15.20 -59.40 25.17
CA ASN A 168 14.97 -60.72 25.78
C ASN A 168 15.28 -61.83 24.78
#